data_AF-A0AA44RH27-F1
#
_entry.id   AF-A0AA44RH27-F1
#
_cell.length_a   1.000
_cell.length_b   1.000
_cell.length_c   1.000
_cell.angle_alpha   90.00
_cell.angle_beta   90.00
_cell.angle_gamma   90.00
#
_symmetry.space_group_name_H-M   'P 1'
#
loop_
_entity.id
_entity.type
_entity.pdbx_description
1 polymer ?
#
loop_
_entity_poly.entity_id
_entity_poly.type
_entity_poly.pdbx_seq_one_letter_code
_entity_poly.pdbx_strand_id
1 'polypeptide(L)' 'MHFLADRAGFNGAFSDDDALHLDQAFPLILKQLELMLTSGELSSWHQHCVTLYHNGLTCEADTLGSCGYVYIVVYPTQL' A
#
# COMPACT_ATOMS: atom_id res chain seq x y z
N MET A 1 0.31 5.77 10.59
CA MET A 1 0.52 6.25 9.21
C MET A 1 -0.66 7.11 8.81
N HIS A 2 -0.46 8.03 7.87
CA HIS A 2 -1.51 8.96 7.43
C HIS A 2 -1.58 8.97 5.90
N PHE A 3 -2.79 8.79 5.36
CA PHE A 3 -3.05 8.91 3.93
C PHE A 3 -3.23 10.39 3.57
N LEU A 4 -2.58 10.81 2.48
CA LEU A 4 -2.58 12.18 1.98
C LEU A 4 -3.11 12.16 0.54
N ALA A 5 -4.36 12.58 0.35
CA ALA A 5 -5.01 12.53 -0.97
C ALA A 5 -4.33 13.44 -2.01
N ASP A 6 -3.71 14.53 -1.57
CA ASP A 6 -2.90 15.44 -2.41
C ASP A 6 -1.58 14.82 -2.89
N ARG A 7 -1.19 13.67 -2.34
CA ARG A 7 0.00 12.89 -2.72
C ARG A 7 -0.34 11.53 -3.30
N ALA A 8 -1.60 11.29 -3.63
CA ALA A 8 -2.07 10.07 -4.23
C ALA A 8 -2.66 10.37 -5.60
N GLY A 9 -2.65 9.36 -6.47
CA GLY A 9 -3.26 9.44 -7.79
C GLY A 9 -3.46 8.06 -8.37
N PHE A 10 -4.32 7.98 -9.37
CA PHE A 10 -4.55 6.76 -10.14
C PHE A 10 -3.85 6.86 -11.49
N ASN A 11 -3.20 5.77 -11.90
CA ASN A 11 -2.73 5.61 -13.27
C ASN A 11 -3.71 4.71 -14.02
N GLY A 12 -4.63 5.32 -14.77
CA GLY A 12 -5.78 4.62 -15.35
C GLY A 12 -7.01 4.66 -14.45
N ALA A 13 -7.92 3.71 -14.63
CA ALA A 13 -9.15 3.59 -13.87
C ALA A 13 -9.38 2.13 -13.43
N PHE A 14 -9.88 1.97 -12.21
CA PHE A 14 -10.37 0.69 -11.72
C PHE A 14 -11.75 0.38 -12.32
N SER A 15 -12.07 -0.90 -12.46
CA SER A 15 -13.45 -1.33 -12.66
C SER A 15 -14.28 -1.04 -11.41
N ASP A 16 -15.62 -1.04 -11.52
CA ASP A 16 -16.49 -0.83 -10.35
C ASP A 16 -16.24 -1.88 -9.25
N ASP A 17 -16.02 -3.14 -9.66
CA ASP A 17 -15.72 -4.24 -8.74
C ASP A 17 -14.35 -4.05 -8.05
N ASP A 18 -13.32 -3.68 -8.80
CA ASP A 18 -11.99 -3.44 -8.22
C ASP A 18 -11.97 -2.19 -7.32
N ALA A 19 -12.75 -1.17 -7.65
CA ALA A 19 -12.90 0.03 -6.83
C ALA A 19 -13.55 -0.33 -5.47
N LEU A 20 -14.59 -1.17 -5.49
CA LEU A 20 -15.21 -1.69 -4.27
C LEU A 20 -14.22 -2.53 -3.44
N HIS A 21 -13.44 -3.39 -4.09
CA HIS A 21 -12.39 -4.15 -3.40
C HIS A 21 -11.33 -3.23 -2.80
N LEU A 22 -10.94 -2.16 -3.51
CA LEU A 22 -9.98 -1.18 -3.02
C LEU A 22 -10.51 -0.46 -1.78
N ASP A 23 -11.75 0.01 -1.79
CA ASP A 23 -12.38 0.67 -0.63
C ASP A 23 -12.38 -0.22 0.62
N GLN A 24 -12.59 -1.52 0.43
CA GLN A 24 -12.57 -2.51 1.53
C GLN A 24 -11.15 -2.85 1.99
N ALA A 25 -10.22 -3.02 1.05
CA ALA A 25 -8.86 -3.48 1.32
C ALA A 25 -7.95 -2.37 1.84
N PHE A 26 -8.12 -1.13 1.38
CA PHE A 26 -7.18 -0.04 1.65
C PHE A 26 -6.98 0.24 3.15
N PRO A 27 -8.02 0.32 3.99
CA PRO A 27 -7.83 0.46 5.44
C PRO A 27 -7.10 -0.71 6.09
N LEU A 28 -7.26 -1.93 5.55
CA LEU A 28 -6.60 -3.13 6.06
C LEU A 28 -5.12 -3.15 5.66
N ILE A 29 -4.82 -2.77 4.42
CA ILE A 29 -3.46 -2.56 3.93
C ILE A 29 -2.73 -1.53 4.81
N LEU A 30 -3.34 -0.38 5.08
CA LEU A 30 -2.72 0.65 5.93
C LEU A 30 -2.39 0.13 7.33
N LYS A 31 -3.32 -0.59 7.98
CA LYS A 31 -3.08 -1.21 9.29
C LYS A 31 -1.96 -2.24 9.25
N GLN A 32 -1.92 -3.08 8.22
CA GLN A 32 -0.86 -4.07 8.07
C GLN A 32 0.51 -3.41 7.91
N LEU A 33 0.61 -2.38 7.08
CA LEU A 33 1.85 -1.62 6.91
C LEU A 33 2.27 -0.93 8.21
N GLU A 34 1.34 -0.45 9.04
CA GLU A 34 1.65 0.12 10.37
C GLU A 34 2.24 -0.92 11.33
N LEU A 35 1.69 -2.13 11.30
CA LEU A 35 2.23 -3.25 12.07
C LEU A 35 3.64 -3.62 11.59
N MET A 36 3.88 -3.63 10.28
CA MET A 36 5.20 -3.92 9.69
C MET A 36 6.25 -2.85 10.02
N LEU A 37 5.86 -1.58 10.10
CA LEU A 37 6.73 -0.51 10.61
C LEU A 37 7.07 -0.72 12.10
N THR A 38 6.08 -1.15 12.88
CA THR A 38 6.25 -1.38 14.32
C THR A 38 7.13 -2.61 14.60
N SER A 39 7.00 -3.67 13.79
CA SER A 39 7.82 -4.88 13.87
C SER A 39 9.23 -4.71 13.29
N GLY A 40 9.43 -3.72 12.42
CA GLY A 40 10.68 -3.46 11.71
C GLY A 40 10.84 -4.22 10.39
N GLU A 41 9.83 -4.98 9.96
CA GLU A 41 9.80 -5.63 8.65
C GLU A 41 9.83 -4.60 7.49
N LEU A 42 9.14 -3.47 7.70
CA LEU A 42 9.37 -2.25 6.96
C LEU A 42 10.25 -1.32 7.82
N SER A 43 11.41 -0.95 7.31
CA SER A 43 12.32 -0.03 7.98
C SER A 43 12.23 1.36 7.36
N SER A 44 12.14 2.42 8.16
CA SER A 44 12.18 3.80 7.66
C SER A 44 13.52 4.21 7.04
N TRP A 45 14.58 3.45 7.32
CA TRP A 45 15.97 3.77 6.98
C TRP A 45 16.53 2.91 5.84
N HIS A 46 15.91 1.75 5.58
CA HIS A 46 16.40 0.80 4.59
C HIS A 46 15.35 0.59 3.52
N GLN A 47 15.79 0.66 2.27
CA GLN A 47 14.95 0.30 1.14
C GLN A 47 14.69 -1.20 1.18
N HIS A 48 13.41 -1.57 1.27
CA HIS A 48 12.94 -2.94 1.24
C HIS A 48 11.48 -2.93 0.83
N CYS A 49 11.22 -3.43 -0.38
CA CYS A 49 9.87 -3.54 -0.90
C CYS A 49 9.20 -4.78 -0.32
N VAL A 50 8.00 -4.60 0.22
CA VAL A 50 7.14 -5.68 0.68
C VAL A 50 5.91 -5.78 -0.19
N THR A 51 5.35 -6.98 -0.31
CA THR A 51 4.16 -7.25 -1.14
C THR A 51 3.06 -7.83 -0.26
N LEU A 52 1.90 -7.19 -0.27
CA LEU A 52 0.69 -7.61 0.44
C LEU A 52 -0.37 -8.01 -0.58
N TYR A 53 -1.21 -8.97 -0.19
CA TYR A 53 -2.35 -9.43 -1.00
C TYR A 53 -3.63 -9.29 -0.19
N HIS A 54 -4.62 -8.60 -0.76
CA HIS A 54 -5.91 -8.40 -0.09
C HIS A 54 -7.02 -8.25 -1.13
N ASN A 55 -8.09 -9.04 -1.00
CA ASN A 55 -9.28 -8.95 -1.86
C ASN A 55 -8.99 -8.94 -3.37
N GLY A 56 -8.06 -9.79 -3.83
CA GLY A 56 -7.68 -9.83 -5.25
C GLY A 56 -6.88 -8.61 -5.73
N LEU A 57 -6.38 -7.79 -4.81
CA LEU A 57 -5.44 -6.71 -5.08
C LEU A 57 -4.05 -7.09 -4.56
N THR A 58 -3.04 -6.65 -5.28
CA THR A 58 -1.64 -6.62 -4.86
C THR A 58 -1.29 -5.21 -4.42
N CYS A 59 -0.64 -5.09 -3.28
CA CYS A 59 -0.06 -3.84 -2.78
C CYS A 59 1.44 -4.02 -2.59
N GLU A 60 2.24 -3.24 -3.30
CA GLU A 60 3.67 -3.12 -3.03
C GLU A 60 3.92 -1.86 -2.20
N ALA A 61 4.78 -1.97 -1.19
CA ALA A 61 5.11 -0.88 -0.30
C ALA A 61 6.61 -0.82 -0.02
N ASP A 62 7.19 0.37 -0.04
CA ASP A 62 8.59 0.62 0.33
C ASP A 62 8.74 1.99 0.99
N THR A 63 9.63 2.12 1.96
CA THR A 63 9.94 3.42 2.58
C THR A 63 10.94 4.24 1.76
N LEU A 64 11.69 3.57 0.87
CA LEU A 64 12.82 4.09 0.09
C LEU A 64 13.87 4.80 0.99
N GLY A 65 13.98 4.42 2.26
CA GLY A 65 14.86 5.07 3.23
C GLY A 65 14.51 6.55 3.51
N SER A 66 13.29 6.97 3.21
CA SER A 66 12.88 8.38 3.25
C SER A 66 12.73 8.97 4.65
N CYS A 67 12.76 8.14 5.70
CA CYS A 67 12.62 8.56 7.10
C CYS A 67 11.30 9.29 7.43
N GLY A 68 10.27 9.16 6.59
CA GLY A 68 9.00 9.86 6.81
C GLY A 68 7.86 9.48 5.88
N TYR A 69 8.13 8.76 4.79
CA TYR A 69 7.12 8.32 3.84
C TYR A 69 7.16 6.81 3.64
N VAL A 70 5.99 6.27 3.31
CA VAL A 70 5.83 4.94 2.73
C VAL A 70 5.18 5.14 1.38
N TYR A 71 5.85 4.69 0.32
CA TYR A 71 5.35 4.71 -1.03
C TYR A 71 4.63 3.41 -1.28
N ILE A 72 3.41 3.51 -1.81
CA ILE A 72 2.59 2.33 -2.10
C ILE A 72 2.09 2.38 -3.53
N VAL A 73 1.95 1.21 -4.14
CA VAL A 73 1.19 1.01 -5.37
C VAL A 73 0.24 -0.15 -5.15
N VAL A 74 -1.03 0.05 -5.50
CA VAL A 74 -2.09 -0.96 -5.38
C VAL A 74 -2.67 -1.20 -6.76
N TYR A 75 -2.76 -2.46 -7.16
CA TYR A 75 -3.26 -2.87 -8.47
C TYR A 75 -3.98 -4.22 -8.40
N PRO A 76 -4.89 -4.54 -9.34
CA PRO A 76 -5.53 -5.85 -9.38
C PRO A 76 -4.50 -6.97 -9.57
N THR A 77 -4.58 -8.01 -8.76
CA THR A 77 -3.69 -9.17 -8.85
C THR A 77 -3.94 -9.87 -10.19
N GLN A 78 -2.89 -10.02 -11.00
CA GLN A 78 -2.95 -10.83 -12.20
C GLN A 78 -2.82 -12.30 -11.80
N LEU A 79 -3.84 -13.10 -12.10
CA LEU A 79 -3.82 -14.56 -11.94
C LEU A 79 -3.00 -15.24 -13.03
#